data_AF-A0A9P9IQ31-F1
#
_entry.id   AF-A0A9P9IQ31-F1
#
_cell.length_a   1.000
_cell.length_b   1.000
_cell.length_c   1.000
_cell.angle_alpha   90.00
_cell.angle_beta   90.00
_cell.angle_gamma   90.00
#
_symmetry.space_group_name_H-M   'P 1'
#
loop_
_entity.id
_entity.type
_entity.pdbx_description
1 polymer ?
#
loop_
_entity_poly.entity_id
_entity_poly.type
_entity_poly.pdbx_seq_one_letter_code
_entity_poly.pdbx_strand_id
1 'polypeptide(L)'
;PWRSDSMYAEILSAFTDAENDFPIHHRYDSVKFVQRKTKDLKFHTTYWVPWLKGQIMYHVILTVMNHPLIYTLMAQHNLNFGAPNTFWIRLADLARKHATWISRLIDKTTDRQIELTYPFFGYAAAVAATVHLYLLLQR
;
A
#
# COMPACT_ATOMS: atom_id res chain seq x y z
N PRO A 1 -14.61 3.99 13.03
CA PRO A 1 -13.98 4.27 11.70
C PRO A 1 -14.89 4.10 10.47
N TRP A 2 -16.02 3.38 10.57
CA TRP A 2 -16.93 3.16 9.44
C TRP A 2 -17.93 4.31 9.19
N ARG A 3 -18.05 5.26 10.12
CA ARG A 3 -18.92 6.43 9.97
C ARG A 3 -18.33 7.39 8.93
N SER A 4 -19.20 8.07 8.19
CA SER A 4 -18.81 9.06 7.17
C SER A 4 -18.08 10.27 7.74
N ASP A 5 -18.33 10.61 9.01
CA ASP A 5 -17.69 11.70 9.75
C ASP A 5 -16.44 11.26 10.54
N SER A 6 -15.91 10.06 10.27
CA SER A 6 -14.72 9.58 10.94
C SER A 6 -13.43 10.06 10.27
N MET A 7 -12.36 10.19 11.06
CA MET A 7 -11.01 10.50 10.55
C MET A 7 -10.55 9.55 9.43
N TYR A 8 -10.96 8.27 9.48
CA TYR A 8 -10.68 7.33 8.41
C TYR A 8 -11.31 7.76 7.08
N ALA A 9 -12.58 8.17 7.11
CA ALA A 9 -13.32 8.61 5.92
C ALA A 9 -12.73 9.92 5.37
N GLU A 10 -12.35 10.85 6.24
CA GLU A 10 -11.71 12.11 5.87
C GLU A 10 -10.36 11.89 5.17
N ILE A 11 -9.46 11.08 5.77
CA ILE A 11 -8.16 10.75 5.16
C ILE A 11 -8.36 10.02 3.83
N LEU A 12 -9.30 9.07 3.76
CA LEU A 12 -9.56 8.33 2.53
C LEU A 12 -10.08 9.25 1.42
N SER A 13 -10.96 10.21 1.75
CA SER A 13 -11.43 11.20 0.78
C SER A 13 -10.28 12.02 0.23
N ALA A 14 -9.49 12.66 1.11
CA ALA A 14 -8.35 13.49 0.69
C ALA A 14 -7.34 12.70 -0.13
N PHE A 15 -7.10 11.43 0.21
CA PHE A 15 -6.21 10.56 -0.53
C PHE A 15 -6.76 10.17 -1.91
N THR A 16 -8.07 9.94 -2.02
CA THR A 16 -8.74 9.65 -3.30
C THR A 16 -8.73 10.87 -4.22
N ASP A 17 -8.89 12.07 -3.67
CA ASP A 17 -8.78 13.31 -4.44
C ASP A 17 -7.35 13.48 -4.99
N ALA A 18 -6.33 13.24 -4.17
CA ALA A 18 -4.93 13.26 -4.60
C ALA A 18 -4.61 12.19 -5.65
N GLU A 19 -5.22 11.00 -5.56
CA GLU A 19 -5.11 9.96 -6.61
C GLU A 19 -5.75 10.42 -7.92
N ASN A 20 -6.90 11.09 -7.84
CA ASN A 20 -7.60 11.60 -9.01
C ASN A 20 -6.77 12.66 -9.74
N ASP A 21 -6.12 13.55 -8.98
CA ASP A 21 -5.25 14.61 -9.50
C ASP A 21 -3.92 14.08 -10.06
N PHE A 22 -3.54 12.84 -9.72
CA PHE A 22 -2.28 12.26 -10.17
C PHE A 22 -2.25 12.07 -11.71
N PRO A 23 -1.24 12.61 -12.41
CA PRO A 23 -1.23 12.65 -13.87
C PRO A 23 -1.32 11.26 -14.51
N ILE A 24 -2.27 11.10 -15.43
CA ILE A 24 -2.60 9.82 -16.07
C ILE A 24 -1.36 9.17 -16.70
N HIS A 25 -0.51 9.95 -17.36
CA HIS A 25 0.68 9.44 -18.06
C HIS A 25 1.74 8.84 -17.11
N HIS A 26 1.67 9.12 -15.80
CA HIS A 26 2.54 8.53 -14.79
C HIS A 26 1.89 7.38 -14.02
N ARG A 27 0.61 7.05 -14.27
CA ARG A 27 -0.08 5.93 -13.60
C ARG A 27 0.54 4.59 -13.98
N TYR A 28 0.42 3.61 -13.08
CA TYR A 28 0.98 2.27 -13.25
C TYR A 28 0.66 1.64 -14.61
N ASP A 29 -0.62 1.67 -15.00
CA ASP A 29 -1.08 1.08 -16.26
C ASP A 29 -0.56 1.83 -17.50
N SER A 30 -0.37 3.14 -17.39
CA SER A 30 0.07 3.99 -18.50
C SER A 30 1.57 3.88 -18.77
N VAL A 31 2.40 3.83 -17.71
CA VAL A 31 3.85 3.79 -17.88
C VAL A 31 4.38 2.41 -18.32
N LYS A 32 3.55 1.36 -18.19
CA LYS A 32 3.85 -0.03 -18.58
C LYS A 32 5.17 -0.52 -17.98
N PHE A 33 5.39 -0.24 -16.69
CA PHE A 33 6.65 -0.55 -16.00
C PHE A 33 7.12 -1.98 -16.26
N VAL A 34 6.22 -2.97 -16.18
CA VAL A 34 6.52 -4.41 -16.38
C VAL A 34 6.97 -4.74 -17.81
N GLN A 35 6.63 -3.93 -18.80
CA GLN A 35 6.98 -4.17 -20.21
C GLN A 35 8.31 -3.52 -20.63
N ARG A 36 8.89 -2.64 -19.79
CA ARG A 36 10.13 -1.94 -20.10
C ARG A 36 11.36 -2.82 -19.90
N LYS A 37 12.38 -2.60 -20.74
CA LYS A 37 13.66 -3.31 -20.63
C LYS A 37 14.44 -2.82 -19.42
N THR A 38 15.08 -3.73 -18.70
CA THR A 38 15.87 -3.42 -17.51
C THR A 38 16.92 -2.34 -17.74
N LYS A 39 17.60 -2.37 -18.90
CA LYS A 39 18.60 -1.36 -19.27
C LYS A 39 18.02 0.06 -19.32
N ASP A 40 16.79 0.21 -19.82
CA ASP A 40 16.16 1.53 -19.97
C ASP A 40 15.74 2.08 -18.59
N LEU A 41 15.37 1.18 -17.67
CA LEU A 41 15.05 1.53 -16.29
C LEU A 41 16.29 2.00 -15.52
N LYS A 42 17.41 1.26 -15.66
CA LYS A 42 18.69 1.60 -15.03
C LYS A 42 19.32 2.88 -15.60
N PHE A 43 19.08 3.18 -16.88
CA PHE A 43 19.56 4.42 -17.49
C PHE A 43 18.79 5.67 -17.01
N HIS A 44 17.49 5.53 -16.70
CA HIS A 44 16.62 6.64 -16.28
C HIS A 44 16.21 6.55 -14.81
N THR A 45 17.14 6.20 -13.92
CA THR A 45 16.87 6.00 -12.47
C THR A 45 16.31 7.24 -11.79
N THR A 46 16.69 8.44 -12.25
CA THR A 46 16.17 9.72 -11.75
C THR A 46 14.66 9.87 -11.93
N TYR A 47 14.07 9.17 -12.91
CA TYR A 47 12.61 9.08 -13.07
C TYR A 47 12.05 7.85 -12.37
N TRP A 48 12.63 6.67 -12.60
CA TRP A 48 12.03 5.41 -12.16
C TRP A 48 12.08 5.19 -10.65
N VAL A 49 13.12 5.68 -9.96
CA VAL A 49 13.22 5.51 -8.50
C VAL A 49 12.18 6.36 -7.77
N PRO A 50 12.01 7.67 -8.07
CA PRO A 50 10.91 8.46 -7.51
C PRO A 50 9.53 7.92 -7.90
N TRP A 51 9.36 7.50 -9.16
CA TRP A 51 8.11 6.90 -9.61
C TRP A 51 7.75 5.64 -8.80
N LEU A 52 8.71 4.72 -8.64
CA LEU A 52 8.52 3.49 -7.88
C LEU A 52 8.23 3.78 -6.41
N LYS A 53 8.96 4.73 -5.82
CA LYS A 53 8.69 5.21 -4.46
C LYS A 53 7.25 5.71 -4.34
N GLY A 54 6.77 6.51 -5.29
CA GLY A 54 5.39 7.00 -5.33
C GLY A 54 4.36 5.87 -5.41
N GLN A 55 4.55 4.90 -6.30
CA GLN A 55 3.66 3.74 -6.42
C GLN A 55 3.62 2.91 -5.14
N ILE A 56 4.79 2.60 -4.56
CA ILE A 56 4.86 1.85 -3.30
C ILE A 56 4.24 2.67 -2.16
N MET A 57 4.47 3.98 -2.10
CA MET A 57 3.89 4.87 -1.09
C MET A 57 2.36 4.86 -1.14
N TYR A 58 1.78 4.91 -2.34
CA TYR A 58 0.33 4.80 -2.52
C TYR A 58 -0.22 3.53 -1.87
N HIS A 59 0.40 2.37 -2.14
CA HIS A 59 -0.02 1.10 -1.54
C HIS A 59 0.29 1.01 -0.05
N VAL A 60 1.38 1.60 0.43
CA VAL A 60 1.73 1.66 1.86
C VAL A 60 0.68 2.43 2.64
N ILE A 61 0.26 3.61 2.17
CA ILE A 61 -0.77 4.43 2.84
C ILE A 61 -2.06 3.62 2.97
N LEU A 62 -2.53 3.02 1.89
CA LEU A 62 -3.74 2.20 1.91
C LEU A 62 -3.59 0.94 2.77
N THR A 63 -2.40 0.33 2.82
CA THR A 63 -2.16 -0.83 3.68
C THR A 63 -2.19 -0.43 5.15
N VAL A 64 -1.53 0.67 5.54
CA VAL A 64 -1.49 1.18 6.91
C VAL A 64 -2.88 1.61 7.37
N MET A 65 -3.61 2.36 6.54
CA MET A 65 -4.99 2.79 6.85
C MET A 65 -5.92 1.61 7.12
N ASN A 66 -5.65 0.45 6.54
CA ASN A 66 -6.48 -0.75 6.66
C ASN A 66 -5.81 -1.83 7.54
N HIS A 67 -4.68 -1.54 8.18
CA HIS A 67 -3.82 -2.55 8.79
C HIS A 67 -4.53 -3.24 9.97
N PRO A 68 -4.71 -4.58 9.94
CA PRO A 68 -5.53 -5.29 10.91
C PRO A 68 -5.03 -5.12 12.35
N LEU A 69 -3.72 -5.16 12.60
CA LEU A 69 -3.16 -4.94 13.95
C LEU A 69 -3.61 -3.61 14.59
N ILE A 70 -3.69 -2.52 13.82
CA ILE A 70 -4.10 -1.21 14.37
C ILE A 70 -5.52 -1.32 14.94
N TYR A 71 -6.42 -1.93 14.18
CA TYR A 71 -7.81 -2.05 14.57
C TYR A 71 -8.03 -3.11 15.65
N THR A 72 -7.28 -4.21 15.63
CA THR A 72 -7.30 -5.22 16.71
C THR A 72 -6.86 -4.61 18.03
N LEU A 73 -5.78 -3.81 18.03
CA LEU A 73 -5.33 -3.09 19.23
C LEU A 73 -6.38 -2.06 19.68
N MET A 74 -6.95 -1.27 18.77
CA MET A 74 -8.04 -0.34 19.09
C MET A 74 -9.24 -1.06 19.71
N ALA A 75 -9.60 -2.24 19.20
CA ALA A 75 -10.69 -3.05 19.73
C ALA A 75 -10.39 -3.59 21.14
N GLN A 76 -9.14 -4.00 21.40
CA GLN A 76 -8.72 -4.45 22.73
C GLN A 76 -8.80 -3.33 23.79
N HIS A 77 -8.50 -2.09 23.40
CA HIS A 77 -8.52 -0.94 24.31
C HIS A 77 -9.88 -0.24 24.40
N ASN A 78 -10.87 -0.63 23.59
CA ASN A 78 -12.19 -0.02 23.60
C ASN A 78 -13.28 -1.09 23.50
N LEU A 79 -13.88 -1.46 24.64
CA LEU A 79 -14.94 -2.46 24.74
C LEU A 79 -16.20 -2.11 23.91
N ASN A 80 -16.38 -0.85 23.54
CA ASN A 80 -17.46 -0.38 22.66
C ASN A 80 -17.06 -0.31 21.19
N PHE A 81 -15.88 -0.83 20.81
CA PHE A 81 -15.41 -0.91 19.43
C PHE A 81 -16.13 -2.02 18.66
N GLY A 82 -17.45 -1.92 18.56
CA GLY A 82 -18.29 -2.80 17.74
C GLY A 82 -18.29 -2.34 16.29
N ALA A 83 -17.23 -2.62 15.54
CA ALA A 83 -17.27 -2.38 14.09
C ALA A 83 -18.13 -3.44 13.41
N PRO A 84 -18.97 -3.07 12.42
CA PRO A 84 -19.75 -4.04 11.65
C PRO A 84 -18.83 -5.09 11.01
N ASN A 85 -19.25 -6.36 10.97
CA ASN A 85 -18.46 -7.44 10.34
C ASN A 85 -18.10 -7.13 8.88
N THR A 86 -19.01 -6.48 8.15
CA THR A 86 -18.77 -6.03 6.77
C THR A 86 -17.62 -5.03 6.67
N PHE A 87 -17.46 -4.17 7.68
CA PHE A 87 -16.34 -3.24 7.75
C PHE A 87 -15.02 -3.99 7.98
N TRP A 88 -14.99 -4.95 8.91
CA TRP A 88 -13.80 -5.78 9.18
C TRP A 88 -13.31 -6.56 7.96
N ILE A 89 -14.23 -7.24 7.27
CA ILE A 89 -13.92 -8.01 6.05
C ILE A 89 -13.34 -7.08 4.99
N ARG A 90 -13.98 -5.91 4.77
CA ARG A 90 -13.51 -4.93 3.80
C ARG A 90 -12.10 -4.41 4.12
N LEU A 91 -11.82 -4.05 5.38
CA LEU A 91 -10.49 -3.60 5.79
C LEU A 91 -9.44 -4.68 5.53
N ALA A 92 -9.72 -5.93 5.93
CA ALA A 92 -8.80 -7.05 5.73
C ALA A 92 -8.52 -7.29 4.23
N ASP A 93 -9.54 -7.20 3.39
CA ASP A 93 -9.40 -7.32 1.93
C ASP A 93 -8.57 -6.20 1.32
N LEU A 94 -8.80 -4.95 1.73
CA LEU A 94 -8.02 -3.80 1.29
C LEU A 94 -6.55 -3.92 1.74
N ALA A 95 -6.31 -4.20 3.02
CA ALA A 95 -4.96 -4.39 3.54
C ALA A 95 -4.22 -5.50 2.78
N ARG A 96 -4.87 -6.65 2.58
CA ARG A 96 -4.31 -7.77 1.80
C ARG A 96 -3.98 -7.35 0.37
N LYS A 97 -4.92 -6.71 -0.32
CA LYS A 97 -4.76 -6.27 -1.72
C LYS A 97 -3.54 -5.35 -1.85
N HIS A 98 -3.44 -4.32 -1.01
CA HIS A 98 -2.37 -3.34 -1.11
C HIS A 98 -1.03 -3.88 -0.60
N ALA A 99 -1.00 -4.73 0.44
CA ALA A 99 0.21 -5.44 0.87
C ALA A 99 0.78 -6.32 -0.26
N THR A 100 -0.09 -7.08 -0.96
CA THR A 100 0.34 -7.89 -2.11
C THR A 100 0.91 -7.04 -3.25
N TRP A 101 0.37 -5.85 -3.48
CA TRP A 101 0.94 -4.91 -4.45
C TRP A 101 2.33 -4.44 -4.06
N ILE A 102 2.57 -4.13 -2.78
CA ILE A 102 3.90 -3.77 -2.28
C ILE A 102 4.90 -4.90 -2.55
N SER A 103 4.58 -6.13 -2.14
CA SER A 103 5.44 -7.30 -2.37
C SER A 103 5.73 -7.48 -3.86
N ARG A 104 4.71 -7.43 -4.73
CA ARG A 104 4.88 -7.55 -6.18
C ARG A 104 5.78 -6.47 -6.77
N LEU A 105 5.65 -5.22 -6.33
CA LEU A 105 6.48 -4.12 -6.82
C LEU A 105 7.94 -4.29 -6.36
N ILE A 106 8.17 -4.71 -5.11
CA ILE A 106 9.51 -5.01 -4.60
C ILE A 106 10.11 -6.17 -5.38
N ASP A 107 9.40 -7.29 -5.53
CA ASP A 107 9.85 -8.46 -6.29
C ASP A 107 10.22 -8.08 -7.73
N LYS A 108 9.33 -7.35 -8.42
CA LYS A 108 9.59 -6.90 -9.80
C LYS A 108 10.79 -5.98 -9.92
N THR A 109 11.08 -5.22 -8.88
CA THR A 109 12.24 -4.32 -8.86
C THR A 109 13.53 -5.09 -8.61
N THR A 110 13.49 -6.05 -7.68
CA THR A 110 14.59 -6.97 -7.37
C THR A 110 14.94 -7.85 -8.57
N ASP A 111 13.95 -8.42 -9.26
CA ASP A 111 14.12 -9.20 -10.51
C ASP A 111 14.90 -8.43 -11.58
N ARG A 112 14.78 -7.09 -11.56
CA ARG A 112 15.42 -6.18 -12.52
C ARG A 112 16.72 -5.59 -12.01
N GLN A 113 17.17 -5.99 -10.82
CA GLN A 113 18.38 -5.49 -10.19
C GLN A 113 18.41 -3.96 -10.13
N ILE A 114 17.24 -3.35 -9.89
CA ILE A 114 17.15 -1.92 -9.59
C ILE A 114 17.37 -1.79 -8.09
N GLU A 115 18.33 -0.97 -7.68
CA GLU A 115 18.69 -0.84 -6.28
C GLU A 115 17.63 -0.05 -5.49
N LEU A 116 17.16 -0.65 -4.41
CA LEU A 116 16.20 -0.07 -3.47
C LEU A 116 16.93 0.48 -2.24
N THR A 117 17.72 1.54 -2.43
CA THR A 117 18.63 2.06 -1.39
C THR A 117 17.95 2.88 -0.29
N TYR A 118 16.71 3.31 -0.49
CA TYR A 118 16.02 4.16 0.48
C TYR A 118 15.41 3.34 1.62
N PRO A 119 15.60 3.72 2.91
CA PRO A 119 15.02 3.02 4.06
C PRO A 119 13.49 2.84 3.99
N PHE A 120 12.82 3.74 3.27
CA PHE A 120 11.40 3.65 2.95
C PHE A 120 10.99 2.28 2.37
N PHE A 121 11.80 1.65 1.52
CA PHE A 121 11.47 0.35 0.94
C PHE A 121 11.52 -0.78 1.97
N GLY A 122 12.42 -0.70 2.95
CA GLY A 122 12.45 -1.60 4.10
C GLY A 122 11.21 -1.45 4.98
N TYR A 123 10.78 -0.20 5.24
CA TYR A 123 9.53 0.08 5.93
C TYR A 123 8.31 -0.47 5.17
N ALA A 124 8.24 -0.26 3.86
CA ALA A 124 7.16 -0.79 3.03
C ALA A 124 7.09 -2.32 3.07
N ALA A 125 8.25 -2.99 2.99
CA ALA A 125 8.34 -4.44 3.12
C ALA A 125 7.84 -4.92 4.48
N ALA A 126 8.21 -4.23 5.57
CA ALA A 126 7.76 -4.56 6.91
C ALA A 126 6.23 -4.43 7.04
N VAL A 127 5.64 -3.33 6.55
CA VAL A 127 4.18 -3.12 6.53
C VAL A 127 3.44 -4.24 5.78
N ALA A 128 3.93 -4.64 4.61
CA ALA A 128 3.33 -5.73 3.85
C ALA A 128 3.47 -7.08 4.58
N ALA A 129 4.65 -7.35 5.13
CA ALA A 129 4.95 -8.59 5.85
C ALA A 129 4.06 -8.75 7.10
N THR A 130 3.83 -7.69 7.87
CA THR A 130 2.98 -7.76 9.07
C THR A 130 1.51 -8.02 8.73
N VAL A 131 1.00 -7.48 7.61
CA VAL A 131 -0.34 -7.82 7.12
C VAL A 131 -0.42 -9.28 6.71
N HIS A 132 0.55 -9.76 5.92
CA HIS A 132 0.57 -11.15 5.46
C HIS A 132 0.71 -12.14 6.62
N LEU A 133 1.56 -11.84 7.60
CA LEU A 133 1.70 -12.63 8.81
C LEU A 133 0.40 -12.66 9.63
N TYR A 134 -0.24 -11.51 9.83
CA TYR A 134 -1.52 -11.45 10.55
C TYR A 134 -2.57 -12.36 9.91
N LEU A 135 -2.73 -12.27 8.58
CA LEU A 135 -3.72 -13.06 7.85
C LEU A 135 -3.39 -14.55 7.80
N LEU A 136 -2.11 -14.91 7.85
CA LEU A 136 -1.67 -16.30 7.96
C LEU A 136 -2.06 -16.91 9.31
N LEU A 137 -1.91 -16.16 10.40
CA LEU A 137 -2.21 -16.59 11.77
C LEU A 137 -3.72 -16.72 12.07
N GLN A 138 -4.59 -16.25 11.19
CA GLN A 138 -6.06 -16.30 11.32
C GLN A 138 -6.69 -17.47 10.53
N ARG A 139 -5.86 -18.35 9.93
CA ARG A 139 -6.27 -19.58 9.26
C ARG A 139 -6.14 -20.76 10.21
#